data_AF-A0AAD7DDD2-F1
#
_entry.id   AF-A0AAD7DDD2-F1
#
_cell.length_a   1.000
_cell.length_b   1.000
_cell.length_c   1.000
_cell.angle_alpha   90.00
_cell.angle_beta   90.00
_cell.angle_gamma   90.00
#
_symmetry.space_group_name_H-M   'P 1'
#
loop_
_entity.id
_entity.type
_entity.pdbx_description
1 polymer ?
#
loop_
_entity_poly.entity_id
_entity_poly.type
_entity_poly.pdbx_seq_one_letter_code
_entity_poly.pdbx_strand_id
1 'polypeptide(L)'
;RQCQQMFPAAFPSPPTVQTPRTNSLYRGWNVTISNLFFATGQRDPWRYSTLSAPSVTTQSTAVQPIAESEGCHCADLRAHSRGLPTPSLCPNHTR
;
A
#
# COMPACT_ATOMS: atom_id res chain seq x y z
N ARG A 1 5.58 23.16 -4.55
CA ARG A 1 6.13 24.31 -3.78
C ARG A 1 6.90 23.85 -2.55
N GLN A 2 6.29 23.08 -1.62
CA GLN A 2 6.98 22.62 -0.40
C GLN A 2 8.29 21.87 -0.65
N CYS A 3 8.35 21.00 -1.67
CA CYS A 3 9.59 20.29 -2.00
C CYS A 3 10.78 21.23 -2.28
N GLN A 4 10.57 22.30 -3.05
CA GLN A 4 11.59 23.32 -3.31
C GLN A 4 11.95 24.10 -2.03
N GLN A 5 10.95 24.44 -1.21
CA GLN A 5 11.16 25.22 0.01
C GLN A 5 11.95 24.45 1.07
N MET A 6 11.69 23.14 1.21
CA MET A 6 12.32 22.30 2.24
C MET A 6 13.61 21.63 1.75
N PHE A 7 13.72 21.37 0.45
CA PHE A 7 14.85 20.62 -0.13
C PHE A 7 15.37 21.30 -1.42
N PRO A 8 15.85 22.56 -1.34
CA PRO A 8 16.20 23.35 -2.52
C PRO A 8 17.36 22.77 -3.34
N ALA A 9 18.28 22.03 -2.72
CA ALA A 9 19.37 21.35 -3.44
C ALA A 9 18.85 20.22 -4.35
N ALA A 10 17.81 19.50 -3.94
CA ALA A 10 17.20 18.42 -4.72
C ALA A 10 16.13 18.93 -5.69
N PHE A 11 15.43 20.02 -5.32
CA PHE A 11 14.35 20.61 -6.10
C PHE A 11 14.60 22.11 -6.30
N PRO A 12 15.45 22.51 -7.27
CA PRO A 12 15.76 23.92 -7.52
C PRO A 12 14.53 24.72 -8.00
N SER A 13 13.52 24.03 -8.56
CA SER A 13 12.22 24.57 -8.94
C SER A 13 11.09 23.64 -8.43
N PRO A 14 9.83 24.11 -8.35
CA PRO A 14 8.73 23.25 -7.95
C PRO A 14 8.62 22.02 -8.88
N PRO A 15 8.68 20.79 -8.36
CA PRO A 15 8.63 19.62 -9.21
C PRO A 15 7.22 19.39 -9.77
N THR A 16 7.16 18.78 -10.95
CA THR A 16 5.93 18.20 -11.50
C THR A 16 5.72 16.79 -10.94
N VAL A 17 4.46 16.41 -10.73
CA VAL A 17 4.11 15.06 -10.26
C VAL A 17 4.47 14.04 -11.34
N GLN A 18 5.23 13.01 -10.98
CA GLN A 18 5.74 12.00 -11.92
C GLN A 18 4.97 10.66 -11.87
N THR A 19 3.74 10.64 -11.36
CA THR A 19 2.90 9.44 -11.32
C THR A 19 2.78 8.73 -12.68
N PRO A 20 2.61 9.43 -13.82
CA PRO A 20 2.57 8.76 -15.13
C PRO A 20 3.86 8.01 -15.46
N ARG A 21 5.02 8.57 -15.11
CA ARG A 21 6.32 7.91 -15.31
C ARG A 21 6.45 6.66 -14.43
N THR A 22 6.08 6.76 -13.16
CA THR A 22 6.07 5.61 -12.24
C THR A 22 5.15 4.50 -12.74
N ASN A 23 3.93 4.84 -13.18
CA ASN A 23 2.98 3.87 -13.72
C ASN A 23 3.49 3.22 -15.01
N SER A 24 4.18 3.97 -15.88
CA SER A 24 4.81 3.42 -17.08
C SER A 24 5.90 2.40 -16.73
N LEU A 25 6.75 2.71 -15.74
CA LEU A 25 7.85 1.83 -15.34
C LEU A 25 7.37 0.58 -14.57
N TYR A 26 6.42 0.74 -13.66
CA TYR A 26 6.00 -0.32 -12.74
C TYR A 26 4.60 -0.87 -13.04
N ARG A 27 4.02 -0.51 -14.18
CA ARG A 27 2.70 -0.94 -14.68
C ARG A 27 1.49 -0.51 -13.84
N GLY A 28 1.70 0.24 -12.74
CA GLY A 28 0.64 0.72 -11.86
C GLY A 28 -0.25 -0.43 -11.38
N TRP A 29 -1.58 -0.26 -11.45
CA TRP A 29 -2.53 -1.32 -11.10
C TRP A 29 -2.64 -2.47 -12.13
N ASN A 30 -1.98 -2.34 -13.29
CA ASN A 30 -1.89 -3.40 -14.30
C ASN A 30 -0.63 -4.27 -14.14
N VAL A 31 -0.05 -4.30 -12.94
CA VAL A 31 1.16 -5.06 -12.65
C VAL A 31 0.86 -6.54 -12.42
N THR A 32 1.44 -7.42 -13.24
CA THR A 32 1.38 -8.88 -13.07
C THR A 32 2.78 -9.47 -13.11
N ILE A 33 3.25 -10.00 -11.98
CA ILE A 33 4.61 -10.52 -11.79
C ILE A 33 4.55 -11.81 -10.98
N SER A 34 5.28 -12.84 -11.39
CA SER A 34 5.38 -14.12 -10.68
C SER A 34 6.21 -14.00 -9.40
N ASN A 35 5.87 -14.81 -8.38
CA ASN A 35 6.53 -14.84 -7.07
C ASN A 35 6.40 -13.53 -6.27
N LEU A 36 5.31 -12.80 -6.48
CA LEU A 36 4.98 -11.59 -5.74
C LEU A 36 3.57 -11.71 -5.20
N PHE A 37 3.37 -11.58 -3.89
CA PHE A 37 2.03 -11.48 -3.31
C PHE A 37 1.77 -10.07 -2.80
N PHE A 38 0.51 -9.65 -2.81
CA PHE A 38 0.04 -8.40 -2.21
C PHE A 38 -0.82 -8.74 -1.01
N ALA A 39 -0.50 -8.18 0.14
CA ALA A 39 -1.30 -8.29 1.35
C ALA A 39 -1.77 -6.89 1.77
N THR A 40 -3.09 -6.73 1.93
CA THR A 40 -3.71 -5.46 2.31
C THR A 40 -4.64 -5.65 3.50
N GLY A 41 -4.70 -4.66 4.38
CA GLY A 41 -5.71 -4.61 5.45
C GLY A 41 -6.95 -3.82 5.00
N GLN A 42 -8.16 -4.32 5.31
CA GLN A 42 -9.42 -3.61 5.03
C GLN A 42 -9.48 -2.24 5.70
N ARG A 43 -8.84 -2.10 6.86
CA ARG A 43 -8.81 -0.87 7.66
C ARG A 43 -7.58 -0.02 7.37
N ASP A 44 -6.77 -0.40 6.38
CA ASP A 44 -5.64 0.39 5.94
C ASP A 44 -6.13 1.54 5.05
N PRO A 45 -5.93 2.83 5.41
CA PRO A 45 -6.26 3.94 4.51
C PRO A 45 -5.51 3.86 3.18
N TRP A 46 -4.34 3.20 3.15
CA TRP A 46 -3.58 2.98 1.93
C TRP A 46 -4.20 1.94 1.00
N ARG A 47 -5.18 1.15 1.45
CA ARG A 47 -5.90 0.15 0.64
C ARG A 47 -6.34 0.70 -0.72
N TYR A 48 -6.85 1.93 -0.75
CA TYR A 48 -7.36 2.59 -1.96
C TYR A 48 -6.27 2.94 -2.99
N SER A 49 -4.99 2.79 -2.64
CA SER A 49 -3.85 2.96 -3.55
C SER A 49 -3.20 1.62 -3.95
N THR A 50 -3.77 0.48 -3.56
CA THR A 50 -3.24 -0.87 -3.83
C THR A 50 -4.07 -1.61 -4.90
N LEU A 51 -3.70 -2.87 -5.18
CA LEU A 51 -4.52 -3.78 -5.99
C LEU A 51 -5.82 -4.25 -5.30
N SER A 52 -5.98 -3.97 -4.00
CA SER A 52 -7.22 -4.22 -3.24
C SER A 52 -8.18 -3.02 -3.23
N ALA A 53 -7.87 -1.96 -3.99
CA ALA A 53 -8.73 -0.79 -4.08
C ALA A 53 -10.09 -1.15 -4.74
N PRO A 54 -11.24 -0.74 -4.18
CA PRO A 54 -12.56 -1.10 -4.71
C PRO A 54 -12.83 -0.69 -6.17
N SER A 55 -12.14 0.37 -6.64
CA SER A 55 -12.25 0.88 -8.00
C SER A 55 -11.34 0.15 -9.01
N VAL A 56 -10.57 -0.84 -8.57
CA VAL A 56 -9.59 -1.56 -9.38
C VAL A 56 -10.06 -2.98 -9.60
N THR A 57 -10.13 -3.40 -10.86
CA THR A 57 -10.50 -4.78 -11.23
C THR A 57 -9.25 -5.57 -11.56
N THR A 58 -8.60 -6.13 -10.54
CA THR A 58 -7.44 -7.02 -10.71
C THR A 58 -7.79 -8.42 -10.20
N GLN A 59 -7.45 -9.45 -10.98
CA GLN A 59 -7.65 -10.84 -10.57
C GLN A 59 -6.44 -11.35 -9.79
N SER A 60 -6.69 -11.91 -8.61
CA SER A 60 -5.70 -12.69 -7.86
C SER A 60 -5.35 -13.96 -8.65
N THR A 61 -4.07 -14.30 -8.73
CA THR A 61 -3.60 -15.50 -9.46
C THR A 61 -2.74 -16.39 -8.56
N ALA A 62 -2.52 -17.64 -8.96
CA ALA A 62 -1.67 -18.56 -8.20
C ALA A 62 -0.21 -18.07 -8.08
N VAL A 63 0.29 -17.35 -9.09
CA VAL A 63 1.67 -16.82 -9.12
C VAL A 63 1.78 -15.40 -8.57
N GLN A 64 0.64 -14.71 -8.44
CA GLN A 64 0.55 -13.39 -7.85
C GLN A 64 -0.72 -13.26 -6.97
N PRO A 65 -0.72 -13.86 -5.77
CA PRO A 65 -1.87 -13.78 -4.89
C PRO A 65 -2.09 -12.36 -4.39
N ILE A 66 -3.34 -11.91 -4.41
CA ILE A 66 -3.80 -10.68 -3.77
C ILE A 66 -4.69 -11.11 -2.60
N ALA A 67 -4.23 -10.86 -1.37
CA ALA A 67 -4.90 -11.23 -0.14
C ALA A 67 -5.31 -9.99 0.65
N GLU A 68 -6.50 -10.07 1.26
CA GLU A 68 -7.05 -8.99 2.06
C GLU A 68 -7.45 -9.53 3.44
N SER A 69 -7.09 -8.82 4.50
CA SER A 69 -7.38 -9.19 5.89
C SER A 69 -8.19 -8.10 6.60
N GLU A 70 -8.77 -8.41 7.76
CA GLU A 70 -9.45 -7.41 8.61
C GLU A 70 -8.49 -6.43 9.32
N GLY A 71 -7.19 -6.52 9.05
CA GLY A 71 -6.14 -5.70 9.68
C GLY A 71 -6.08 -4.25 9.19
N CYS A 72 -5.17 -3.48 9.78
CA CYS A 72 -4.76 -2.16 9.29
C CYS A 72 -3.41 -2.26 8.57
N HIS A 73 -2.75 -1.12 8.41
CA HIS A 73 -1.48 -0.99 7.71
C HIS A 73 -0.43 -2.03 8.14
N CYS A 74 -0.09 -2.89 7.17
CA CYS A 74 0.94 -3.95 7.24
C CYS A 74 0.81 -4.84 8.49
N ALA A 75 -0.41 -5.19 8.90
CA ALA A 75 -0.65 -6.03 10.07
C ALA A 75 -0.10 -7.47 9.91
N ASP A 76 0.03 -7.94 8.68
CA ASP A 76 0.62 -9.22 8.29
C ASP A 76 2.14 -9.32 8.58
N LEU A 77 2.85 -8.18 8.58
CA LEU A 77 4.28 -8.10 8.92
C LEU A 77 4.54 -8.00 10.44
N ARG A 78 3.48 -7.98 11.26
CA ARG A 78 3.65 -7.89 12.71
C ARG A 78 4.21 -9.20 13.25
N ALA A 79 5.22 -9.08 14.11
CA ALA A 79 5.66 -10.20 14.91
C ALA A 79 4.48 -10.71 15.73
N HIS A 80 4.28 -12.03 15.72
CA HIS A 80 3.26 -12.65 16.55
C HIS A 80 3.59 -12.36 18.02
N SER A 81 2.75 -11.60 18.72
CA SER A 81 2.96 -11.34 20.13
C SER A 81 2.73 -12.63 20.89
N ARG A 82 3.79 -13.18 21.51
CA ARG A 82 3.71 -14.33 22.42
C ARG A 82 3.03 -13.93 23.74
N GLY A 83 1.77 -13.50 23.69
CA GLY A 83 0.94 -13.25 24.88
C GLY A 83 1.16 -11.90 25.59
N LEU A 84 1.91 -10.95 25.02
CA LEU A 84 1.90 -9.58 25.52
C LEU A 84 0.72 -8.81 24.92
N PRO A 85 -0.03 -8.01 25.71
CA PRO A 85 -1.12 -7.18 25.20
C PRO A 85 -0.52 -6.12 24.25
N THR A 86 -0.47 -6.46 22.98
CA THR A 86 -0.15 -5.53 21.90
C THR A 86 -1.21 -4.43 21.92
N PRO A 87 -0.83 -3.14 22.02
CA PRO A 87 -1.77 -2.05 21.81
C PRO A 87 -2.46 -2.32 20.48
N SER A 88 -3.79 -2.46 20.48
CA SER A 88 -4.56 -2.65 19.27
C SER A 88 -4.46 -1.38 18.45
N LEU A 89 -3.42 -1.27 17.62
CA LEU A 89 -3.28 -0.26 16.56
C LEU A 89 -4.45 -0.32 15.57
N CYS A 90 -5.28 -1.36 15.67
CA CYS A 90 -6.59 -1.52 15.04
C CYS A 90 -7.61 -1.81 16.15
N PRO A 91 -8.28 -0.81 16.73
CA PRO A 91 -9.34 -1.08 17.68
C PRO A 91 -10.43 -1.91 16.98
N ASN A 92 -10.89 -2.97 17.67
CA ASN A 92 -12.06 -3.73 17.26
C ASN A 92 -13.28 -2.80 17.31
N HIS A 93 -13.58 -2.12 16.20
CA HIS A 93 -14.91 -1.59 16.00
C HIS A 93 -15.81 -2.76 15.63
N THR A 94 -16.39 -3.40 16.65
CA THR A 94 -17.66 -4.11 16.50
C THR A 94 -18.68 -3.06 16.07
N ARG A 95 -19.27 -3.28 14.89
CA ARG A 95 -20.37 -2.47 14.38
C ARG A 95 -21.59 -2.63 15.28
#